data_AF-A0A2A8VFL1-F1
#
_entry.id   AF-A0A2A8VFL1-F1
#
_cell.length_a   1.000
_cell.length_b   1.000
_cell.length_c   1.000
_cell.angle_alpha   90.00
_cell.angle_beta   90.00
_cell.angle_gamma   90.00
#
_symmetry.space_group_name_H-M   'P 1'
#
loop_
_entity.id
_entity.type
_entity.pdbx_description
1 polymer ?
#
loop_
_entity_poly.entity_id
_entity_poly.type
_entity_poly.pdbx_seq_one_letter_code
_entity_poly.pdbx_strand_id
1 'polypeptide(L)' 'MKKGWISIVGGIILGLILSFFTLEYDGWKYITVSGNGEVEQVIHELDFNLITNTFLLMTACGILMYSILSMIEKKRSKD' A
#
# COMPACT_ATOMS: atom_id res chain seq x y z
N MET A 1 -5.18 19.45 -14.95
CA MET A 1 -5.43 19.31 -13.49
C MET A 1 -6.07 17.97 -13.11
N LYS A 2 -7.09 17.47 -13.84
CA LYS A 2 -7.78 16.20 -13.49
C LYS A 2 -6.87 14.97 -13.48
N LYS A 3 -5.91 14.86 -14.41
CA LYS A 3 -5.01 13.69 -14.49
C LYS A 3 -4.19 13.44 -13.24
N GLY A 4 -3.70 14.50 -12.58
CA GLY A 4 -2.92 14.36 -11.35
C GLY A 4 -3.76 13.73 -10.24
N TRP A 5 -4.97 14.24 -10.03
CA TRP A 5 -5.89 13.72 -9.03
C TRP A 5 -6.35 12.29 -9.35
N ILE A 6 -6.67 12.00 -10.61
CA ILE A 6 -7.03 10.64 -11.07
C ILE A 6 -5.89 9.65 -10.82
N SER A 7 -4.64 10.08 -11.06
CA SER A 7 -3.47 9.21 -10.86
C SER A 7 -3.20 8.95 -9.39
N ILE A 8 -3.37 9.96 -8.53
CA ILE A 8 -3.20 9.80 -7.08
C ILE A 8 -4.27 8.87 -6.52
N VAL A 9 -5.55 9.17 -6.76
CA VAL A 9 -6.66 8.36 -6.22
C VAL A 9 -6.64 6.95 -6.80
N GLY A 10 -6.44 6.84 -8.12
CA GLY A 10 -6.35 5.53 -8.78
C GLY A 10 -5.12 4.73 -8.34
N GLY A 11 -3.97 5.39 -8.16
CA GLY A 11 -2.75 4.76 -7.66
C GLY A 11 -2.88 4.26 -6.23
N ILE A 12 -3.53 5.04 -5.36
CA ILE A 12 -3.84 4.64 -3.96
C ILE A 12 -4.75 3.41 -3.95
N ILE A 13 -5.89 3.46 -4.66
CA ILE A 13 -6.85 2.34 -4.68
C ILE A 13 -6.21 1.08 -5.23
N LEU A 14 -5.53 1.20 -6.39
CA LEU A 14 -4.93 0.05 -7.07
C LEU A 14 -3.74 -0.50 -6.28
N GLY A 15 -2.93 0.37 -5.68
CA GLY A 15 -1.84 -0.02 -4.79
C GLY A 15 -2.31 -0.75 -3.54
N LEU A 16 -3.41 -0.32 -2.92
CA LEU A 16 -4.01 -0.99 -1.75
C LEU A 16 -4.58 -2.38 -2.12
N ILE A 17 -5.23 -2.49 -3.27
CA ILE A 17 -5.72 -3.79 -3.76
C ILE A 17 -4.54 -4.73 -3.98
N LEU A 18 -3.50 -4.27 -4.67
CA LEU A 18 -2.33 -5.10 -4.93
C LEU A 18 -1.58 -5.47 -3.65
N SER A 19 -1.43 -4.55 -2.70
CA SER A 19 -0.75 -4.83 -1.43
C SER A 19 -1.47 -5.92 -0.65
N PHE A 20 -2.81 -5.91 -0.65
CA PHE A 20 -3.62 -6.94 0.01
C PHE A 20 -3.36 -8.35 -0.55
N PHE A 21 -3.09 -8.48 -1.85
CA PHE A 21 -2.85 -9.79 -2.48
C PHE A 21 -1.39 -10.20 -2.52
N THR A 22 -0.45 -9.27 -2.42
CA THR A 22 0.99 -9.53 -2.69
C THR A 22 1.88 -9.40 -1.47
N LEU A 23 1.46 -8.68 -0.43
CA LEU A 23 2.24 -8.47 0.78
C LEU A 23 1.61 -9.22 1.95
N GLU A 24 2.44 -9.94 2.70
CA GLU A 24 2.05 -10.65 3.91
C GLU A 24 2.32 -9.80 5.14
N TYR A 25 1.50 -9.97 6.17
CA TYR A 25 1.72 -9.35 7.48
C TYR A 25 2.71 -10.20 8.28
N ASP A 26 3.85 -9.60 8.63
CA ASP A 26 4.96 -10.18 9.39
C ASP A 26 5.30 -9.31 10.62
N GLY A 27 4.26 -8.83 11.30
CA GLY A 27 4.41 -8.05 12.52
C GLY A 27 4.74 -8.92 13.74
N TRP A 28 5.67 -8.45 14.57
CA TRP A 28 6.03 -9.13 15.81
C TRP A 28 4.88 -9.11 16.83
N LYS A 29 4.78 -10.19 17.60
CA LYS A 29 3.78 -10.34 18.67
C LYS A 29 4.51 -10.70 19.96
N TYR A 30 4.33 -9.86 20.98
CA TYR A 30 4.79 -10.18 22.33
C TYR A 30 3.64 -10.76 23.14
N ILE A 31 3.85 -11.93 23.71
CA ILE A 31 2.88 -12.61 24.56
C ILE A 31 3.44 -12.63 25.97
N THR A 32 2.79 -11.91 26.89
CA THR A 32 3.10 -11.96 28.31
C THR A 32 2.24 -13.04 28.95
N VAL A 33 2.89 -13.97 29.64
CA VAL A 33 2.26 -15.10 30.34
C VAL A 33 2.50 -14.95 31.83
N SER A 34 1.45 -15.05 32.64
CA SER A 34 1.53 -14.95 34.09
C SER A 34 2.14 -16.23 34.70
N GLY A 35 2.55 -16.17 35.98
CA GLY A 35 3.21 -17.28 36.67
C GLY A 35 2.40 -18.57 36.80
N ASN A 36 1.08 -18.52 36.56
CA ASN A 36 0.17 -19.66 36.47
C ASN A 36 -0.04 -20.20 35.04
N GLY A 37 0.64 -19.63 34.03
CA GLY A 37 0.58 -20.07 32.63
C GLY A 37 -0.56 -19.46 31.81
N GLU A 38 -1.33 -18.52 32.36
CA GLU A 38 -2.40 -17.83 31.62
C GLU A 38 -1.82 -16.68 30.77
N VAL A 39 -2.42 -16.43 29.60
CA VAL A 39 -2.04 -15.30 28.76
C VAL A 39 -2.59 -14.03 29.38
N GLU A 40 -1.70 -13.17 29.87
CA GLU A 40 -2.06 -11.91 30.52
C GLU A 40 -2.22 -10.79 29.48
N GLN A 41 -1.33 -10.74 28.49
CA GLN A 41 -1.34 -9.70 27.48
C GLN A 41 -0.74 -10.17 26.15
N VAL A 42 -1.35 -9.74 25.04
CA VAL A 42 -0.77 -9.86 23.69
C VAL A 42 -0.58 -8.46 23.12
N ILE A 43 0.66 -8.09 22.82
CA ILE A 43 1.01 -6.81 22.20
C ILE A 43 1.35 -7.08 20.73
N HIS A 44 0.57 -6.49 19.83
CA HIS A 44 0.83 -6.51 18.39
C HIS A 44 1.65 -5.28 18.01
N GLU A 45 2.86 -5.49 17.47
CA GLU A 45 3.64 -4.39 16.93
C GLU A 45 3.19 -4.02 15.52
N LEU A 46 3.48 -2.77 15.16
CA LEU A 46 3.24 -2.26 13.83
C LEU A 46 4.21 -2.94 12.84
N ASP A 47 3.67 -3.53 11.79
CA ASP A 47 4.50 -4.06 10.71
C ASP A 47 4.94 -2.91 9.77
N PHE A 48 6.05 -2.28 10.13
CA PHE A 48 6.64 -1.20 9.34
C PHE A 48 7.08 -1.65 7.95
N ASN A 49 7.40 -2.94 7.77
CA ASN A 49 7.78 -3.46 6.47
C ASN A 49 6.57 -3.52 5.54
N LEU A 50 5.46 -4.09 6.02
CA LEU A 50 4.19 -4.09 5.28
C LEU A 50 3.71 -2.68 4.95
N ILE A 51 3.75 -1.77 5.92
CA ILE A 51 3.32 -0.37 5.72
C ILE A 51 4.19 0.32 4.67
N THR A 52 5.50 0.19 4.78
CA THR A 52 6.45 0.83 3.85
C THR A 52 6.31 0.26 2.45
N ASN A 53 6.24 -1.06 2.31
CA ASN A 53 6.08 -1.71 1.01
C ASN A 53 4.73 -1.39 0.37
N THR A 54 3.66 -1.31 1.17
CA THR A 54 2.34 -0.86 0.70
C THR A 54 2.42 0.58 0.18
N PHE A 55 3.05 1.49 0.92
CA PHE A 55 3.24 2.87 0.49
C PHE A 55 4.04 2.99 -0.82
N LEU A 56 5.13 2.22 -0.95
CA LEU A 56 5.93 2.18 -2.18
C LEU A 56 5.10 1.66 -3.36
N LEU A 57 4.28 0.63 -3.15
CA LEU A 57 3.41 0.07 -4.17
C LEU A 57 2.35 1.07 -4.64
N MET A 58 1.70 1.77 -3.70
CA MET A 58 0.76 2.85 -4.00
C MET A 58 1.42 3.98 -4.82
N THR A 59 2.63 4.36 -4.43
CA THR A 59 3.41 5.39 -5.14
C THR A 59 3.76 4.94 -6.56
N ALA A 60 4.25 3.71 -6.72
CA ALA A 60 4.57 3.12 -8.02
C ALA A 60 3.32 3.06 -8.93
N CYS A 61 2.18 2.62 -8.39
CA CYS A 61 0.90 2.60 -9.12
C CYS A 61 0.48 4.00 -9.56
N GLY A 62 0.63 5.01 -8.69
CA GLY A 62 0.33 6.40 -9.03
C GLY A 62 1.20 6.95 -10.17
N ILE A 63 2.51 6.68 -10.13
CA ILE A 63 3.46 7.07 -11.20
C ILE A 63 3.10 6.39 -12.52
N LEU A 64 2.79 5.09 -12.49
CA LEU A 64 2.37 4.33 -13.67
C LEU A 64 1.08 4.91 -14.26
N MET A 65 0.06 5.15 -13.44
CA MET A 65 -1.20 5.76 -13.85
C MET A 65 -0.99 7.13 -14.51
N TYR A 66 -0.18 7.98 -13.89
CA TYR A 66 0.13 9.30 -14.44
C TYR A 66 0.85 9.22 -15.79
N SER A 67 1.79 8.27 -15.90
CA SER A 67 2.56 8.04 -17.13
C SER A 67 1.66 7.56 -18.26
N ILE A 68 0.77 6.59 -17.99
CA ILE A 68 -0.20 6.07 -18.96
C ILE A 68 -1.13 7.18 -19.43
N LEU A 69 -1.73 7.95 -18.50
CA LEU A 69 -2.61 9.07 -18.86
C LEU A 69 -1.88 10.13 -19.69
N SER A 70 -0.63 10.43 -19.35
CA SER A 70 0.19 11.39 -20.11
C SER A 70 0.52 10.90 -21.51
N MET A 71 0.74 9.59 -21.69
CA MET A 71 0.94 8.99 -23.02
C MET A 71 -0.34 9.03 -23.86
N ILE A 72 -1.50 8.75 -23.26
CA ILE A 72 -2.81 8.82 -23.94
C ILE A 72 -3.09 10.25 -24.41
N GLU A 73 -2.89 11.25 -23.54
CA GLU A 73 -3.07 12.67 -23.90
C GLU A 73 -2.14 13.08 -25.05
N LYS A 74 -0.88 12.66 -25.02
CA LYS A 74 0.08 12.95 -26.11
C LYS A 74 -0.34 12.35 -27.45
N LYS A 75 -0.92 11.14 -27.46
CA LYS A 75 -1.44 10.52 -28.68
C LYS A 75 -2.66 11.28 -29.20
N ARG A 76 -3.62 11.59 -28.33
CA ARG A 76 -4.84 12.32 -28.71
C ARG A 76 -4.58 13.75 -29.18
N SER A 77 -3.50 14.38 -28.75
CA SER A 77 -3.08 15.71 -29.24
C SER A 77 -2.39 15.67 -30.60
N LYS A 78 -2.01 14.49 -31.10
CA LYS A 78 -1.31 14.29 -32.36
C LYS A 78 -2.24 13.87 -33.51
N ASP A 79 -3.43 13.37 -33.17
CA ASP A 79 -4.55 13.08 -34.07
C ASP A 79 -5.50 14.29 -34.14
#